data_AF-A0AAW7YE05-F1
#
_entry.id   AF-A0AAW7YE05-F1
#
_cell.length_a   1.000
_cell.length_b   1.000
_cell.length_c   1.000
_cell.angle_alpha   90.00
_cell.angle_beta   90.00
_cell.angle_gamma   90.00
#
_symmetry.space_group_name_H-M   'P 1'
#
loop_
_entity.id
_entity.type
_entity.pdbx_description
1 polymer ?
#
loop_
_entity_poly.entity_id
_entity_poly.type
_entity_poly.pdbx_seq_one_letter_code
_entity_poly.pdbx_strand_id
1 'polypeptide(L)'
;MKFFYERSESATEVNIVIKPHSLYLMLLMLAVWLLNDFVLQSAPMAQVLMPAFIIFIVVRFFAIIKIHREILVALKKGNVETTGSKFSLQNPLKYCIKK
;
A
#
# COMPACT_ATOMS: atom_id res chain seq x y z
N MET A 1 2.21 3.70 11.53
CA MET A 1 1.79 3.76 10.12
C MET A 1 0.63 2.79 9.81
N LYS A 2 -0.45 2.78 10.63
CA LYS A 2 -1.59 1.85 10.44
C LYS A 2 -2.32 2.00 9.10
N PHE A 3 -2.06 3.08 8.36
CA PHE A 3 -2.65 3.34 7.06
C PHE A 3 -2.08 2.46 5.93
N PHE A 4 -0.78 2.11 5.99
CA PHE A 4 -0.13 1.33 4.93
C PHE A 4 0.02 -0.14 5.32
N TYR A 5 0.38 -0.39 6.58
CA TYR A 5 0.52 -1.73 7.11
C TYR A 5 0.36 -1.73 8.63
N GLU A 6 0.00 -2.89 9.17
CA GLU A 6 0.07 -3.18 10.60
C GLU A 6 1.09 -4.30 10.81
N ARG A 7 1.92 -4.15 11.84
CA ARG A 7 2.88 -5.16 12.27
C ARG A 7 2.55 -5.49 13.72
N SER A 8 2.30 -6.77 14.00
CA SER A 8 2.22 -7.31 15.35
C SER A 8 3.30 -8.36 15.51
N GLU A 9 3.99 -8.32 16.65
CA GLU A 9 5.09 -9.22 16.95
C GLU A 9 4.76 -10.00 18.21
N SER A 10 4.86 -11.32 18.10
CA SER A 10 4.72 -12.27 19.19
C SER A 10 6.07 -12.95 19.49
N ALA A 11 6.09 -13.77 20.53
CA ALA A 11 7.24 -14.59 20.88
C ALA A 11 7.57 -15.63 19.79
N THR A 12 6.56 -16.11 19.06
CA THR A 12 6.68 -17.21 18.07
C THR A 12 6.55 -16.75 16.61
N GLU A 13 5.94 -15.59 16.36
CA GLU A 13 5.62 -15.16 15.00
C GLU A 13 5.57 -13.64 14.85
N VAL A 14 5.80 -13.17 13.62
CA VAL A 14 5.63 -11.78 13.20
C VAL A 14 4.52 -11.73 12.17
N ASN A 15 3.43 -11.04 12.50
CA ASN A 15 2.28 -10.85 11.64
C ASN A 15 2.32 -9.47 11.00
N ILE A 16 2.27 -9.45 9.67
CA ILE A 16 2.29 -8.22 8.87
C ILE A 16 1.02 -8.19 8.02
N VAL A 17 0.18 -7.19 8.23
CA VAL A 17 -1.05 -6.95 7.47
C VAL A 17 -0.84 -5.74 6.57
N ILE A 18 -0.90 -5.93 5.25
CA ILE A 18 -0.83 -4.83 4.28
C ILE A 18 -2.25 -4.28 4.09
N LYS A 19 -2.43 -3.00 4.38
CA LYS A 19 -3.75 -2.36 4.28
C LYS A 19 -4.00 -1.88 2.84
N PRO A 20 -5.18 -2.19 2.28
CA PRO A 20 -5.50 -1.84 0.89
C PRO A 20 -5.88 -0.36 0.72
N HIS A 21 -6.09 0.40 1.81
CA HIS A 21 -6.54 1.81 1.77
C HIS A 21 -5.64 2.69 0.89
N SER A 22 -4.33 2.52 1.00
CA SER A 22 -3.39 3.28 0.16
C SER A 22 -3.57 3.01 -1.34
N LEU A 23 -4.01 1.82 -1.71
CA LEU A 23 -4.27 1.45 -3.11
C LEU A 23 -5.59 2.06 -3.59
N TYR A 24 -6.64 2.01 -2.77
CA TYR A 24 -7.90 2.69 -3.10
C TYR A 24 -7.75 4.20 -3.19
N LEU A 25 -6.90 4.80 -2.36
CA LEU A 25 -6.56 6.22 -2.48
C LEU A 25 -5.91 6.52 -3.84
N MET A 26 -4.99 5.66 -4.32
CA MET A 26 -4.40 5.82 -5.66
C MET A 26 -5.46 5.73 -6.76
N LEU A 27 -6.40 4.79 -6.66
CA LEU A 27 -7.49 4.67 -7.63
C LEU A 27 -8.39 5.90 -7.62
N LEU A 28 -8.68 6.46 -6.45
CA LEU A 28 -9.45 7.69 -6.31
C LEU A 28 -8.71 8.88 -6.94
N MET A 29 -7.40 9.03 -6.68
CA MET A 29 -6.60 10.09 -7.29
C MET A 29 -6.57 9.99 -8.81
N LEU A 30 -6.48 8.77 -9.35
CA LEU A 30 -6.59 8.52 -10.79
C LEU A 30 -7.98 8.88 -11.33
N ALA A 31 -9.05 8.52 -10.63
CA ALA A 31 -10.41 8.87 -11.04
C ALA A 31 -10.64 10.39 -11.06
N VAL A 32 -10.14 11.10 -10.05
CA VAL A 32 -10.19 12.57 -9.99
C VAL A 32 -9.39 13.19 -11.12
N TRP A 33 -8.21 12.64 -11.41
CA TRP A 33 -7.39 13.11 -12.53
C TRP A 33 -8.09 12.93 -13.87
N LEU A 34 -8.66 11.75 -14.14
CA LEU A 34 -9.42 11.48 -15.35
C LEU A 34 -10.64 12.41 -15.47
N LEU A 35 -11.38 12.62 -14.38
CA LEU A 35 -12.52 13.55 -14.40
C LEU A 35 -12.07 14.98 -14.72
N ASN A 36 -10.93 15.41 -14.17
CA ASN A 36 -10.36 16.71 -14.52
C ASN A 36 -9.98 16.80 -15.99
N ASP A 37 -9.36 15.77 -16.55
CA ASP A 37 -8.87 15.77 -17.93
C ASP A 37 -10.01 15.70 -18.96
N PHE A 38 -11.02 14.87 -18.71
CA PHE A 38 -12.14 14.65 -19.64
C PHE A 38 -13.30 15.63 -19.49
N VAL A 39 -13.56 16.16 -18.29
CA VAL A 39 -14.76 16.97 -18.01
C VAL A 39 -14.42 18.42 -17.75
N LEU A 40 -13.50 18.69 -16.82
CA LEU A 40 -13.23 20.05 -16.37
C LEU A 40 -12.19 20.78 -17.24
N GLN A 41 -11.29 20.02 -17.87
CA GLN A 41 -10.13 20.51 -18.64
C GLN A 41 -9.35 21.61 -17.91
N SER A 42 -9.31 21.55 -16.57
CA SER A 42 -8.73 22.62 -15.76
C SER A 42 -7.20 22.43 -15.67
N ALA A 43 -6.47 23.28 -16.39
CA ALA A 43 -5.01 23.32 -16.35
C ALA A 43 -4.44 23.62 -14.95
N PRO A 44 -5.02 24.57 -14.16
CA PRO A 44 -4.55 24.81 -12.78
C PRO A 44 -4.70 23.59 -11.87
N MET A 45 -5.79 22.82 -12.01
CA MET A 45 -5.98 21.60 -11.21
C MET A 45 -4.96 20.54 -11.57
N ALA A 46 -4.68 20.33 -12.85
CA ALA A 46 -3.67 19.35 -13.29
C ALA A 46 -2.27 19.66 -12.71
N GLN A 47 -1.90 20.94 -12.64
CA GLN A 47 -0.62 21.39 -12.09
C GLN A 47 -0.47 21.09 -10.59
N VAL A 48 -1.57 20.99 -9.83
CA VAL A 48 -1.55 20.66 -8.40
C VAL A 48 -1.67 19.15 -8.18
N LEU A 49 -2.53 18.49 -8.95
CA LEU A 49 -2.87 17.08 -8.77
C LEU A 49 -1.66 16.16 -9.05
N MET A 50 -0.90 16.46 -10.11
CA MET A 50 0.24 15.65 -10.52
C MET A 50 1.38 15.64 -9.49
N PRO A 51 1.87 16.80 -9.00
CA PRO A 51 2.85 16.83 -7.92
C PRO A 51 2.36 16.13 -6.64
N ALA A 52 1.09 16.35 -6.25
CA ALA A 52 0.52 15.68 -5.09
C ALA A 52 0.51 14.15 -5.24
N PHE A 53 0.18 13.65 -6.43
CA PHE A 53 0.21 12.22 -6.73
C PHE A 53 1.63 11.64 -6.66
N ILE A 54 2.63 12.34 -7.21
CA ILE A 54 4.03 11.93 -7.14
C ILE A 54 4.51 11.87 -5.69
N ILE A 55 4.25 12.92 -4.90
CA ILE A 55 4.63 12.97 -3.48
C ILE A 55 3.99 11.80 -2.73
N PHE A 56 2.70 11.54 -2.97
CA PHE A 56 2.00 10.42 -2.34
C PHE A 56 2.63 9.06 -2.71
N ILE A 57 2.96 8.84 -3.99
CA ILE A 57 3.63 7.61 -4.44
C ILE A 57 4.98 7.44 -3.74
N VAL A 58 5.78 8.50 -3.67
CA VAL A 58 7.10 8.47 -3.04
C VAL A 58 6.98 8.13 -1.55
N VAL A 59 6.09 8.81 -0.82
CA VAL A 59 5.83 8.53 0.61
C VAL A 59 5.37 7.09 0.81
N ARG A 60 4.43 6.62 -0.02
CA ARG A 60 3.92 5.25 0.04
C ARG A 60 5.03 4.22 -0.24
N PHE A 61 5.88 4.48 -1.22
CA PHE A 61 6.99 3.61 -1.58
C PHE A 61 7.95 3.44 -0.40
N PHE A 62 8.40 4.54 0.21
CA PHE A 62 9.27 4.50 1.38
C PHE A 62 8.60 3.87 2.61
N ALA A 63 7.31 4.10 2.81
CA ALA A 63 6.57 3.49 3.91
C ALA A 63 6.52 1.95 3.80
N ILE A 64 6.43 1.41 2.59
CA ILE A 64 6.24 -0.03 2.35
C ILE A 64 7.57 -0.76 2.13
N ILE A 65 8.61 -0.10 1.59
CA ILE A 65 9.84 -0.77 1.15
C ILE A 65 10.53 -1.59 2.24
N LYS A 66 10.56 -1.07 3.49
CA LYS A 66 11.18 -1.75 4.62
C LYS A 66 10.47 -3.07 4.95
N ILE A 67 9.14 -3.03 5.02
CA ILE A 67 8.28 -4.20 5.26
C ILE A 67 8.38 -5.19 4.10
N HIS A 68 8.38 -4.71 2.86
CA HIS A 68 8.48 -5.57 1.69
C HIS A 68 9.81 -6.34 1.66
N ARG A 69 10.90 -5.68 2.06
CA ARG A 69 12.21 -6.33 2.17
C ARG A 69 12.22 -7.42 3.24
N GLU A 70 11.62 -7.16 4.40
CA GLU A 70 11.48 -8.15 5.49
C GLU A 70 10.68 -9.37 5.04
N ILE A 71 9.52 -9.15 4.41
CA ILE A 71 8.68 -10.20 3.83
C ILE A 71 9.45 -11.00 2.77
N LEU A 72 10.18 -10.34 1.87
CA LEU A 72 10.97 -11.01 0.83
C LEU A 72 12.07 -11.90 1.42
N VAL A 73 12.77 -11.42 2.46
CA VAL A 73 13.79 -12.22 3.15
C VAL A 73 13.17 -13.44 3.82
N ALA A 74 12.02 -13.27 4.48
CA ALA A 74 11.32 -14.36 5.14
C ALA A 74 10.73 -15.37 4.13
N LEU A 75 10.19 -14.89 3.01
CA LEU A 75 9.70 -15.74 1.91
C LEU A 75 10.83 -16.60 1.33
N LYS A 76 12.02 -16.02 1.14
CA LYS A 76 13.21 -16.77 0.69
C LYS A 76 13.63 -17.87 1.67
N LYS A 77 13.32 -17.72 2.97
CA LYS A 77 13.60 -18.72 4.00
C LYS A 77 12.50 -19.78 4.14
N GLY A 78 11.37 -19.63 3.44
CA GLY A 78 10.24 -20.58 3.51
C GLY A 78 9.39 -20.48 4.78
N ASN A 79 9.67 -19.53 5.68
CA ASN A 79 8.98 -19.41 6.97
C ASN A 79 7.78 -18.47 6.93
N VAL A 80 7.13 -18.33 5.77
CA VAL A 80 6.06 -17.33 5.57
C VAL A 80 4.79 -17.96 5.04
N GLU A 81 3.72 -17.75 5.77
CA GLU A 81 2.36 -18.04 5.31
C GLU A 81 1.74 -16.74 4.77
N THR A 82 1.24 -16.79 3.53
CA THR A 82 0.56 -15.66 2.88
C THR A 82 -0.93 -15.95 2.78
N THR A 83 -1.76 -15.05 3.28
CA THR A 83 -3.23 -15.19 3.24
C THR A 83 -3.91 -13.89 2.84
N GLY A 84 -5.14 -13.98 2.35
CA GLY A 84 -5.95 -12.81 1.95
C GLY A 84 -5.56 -12.23 0.58
N SER A 85 -5.99 -10.99 0.32
CA SER A 85 -5.81 -10.32 -0.97
C SER A 85 -5.39 -8.86 -0.82
N LYS A 86 -4.57 -8.38 -1.76
CA LYS A 86 -4.12 -6.97 -1.85
C LYS A 86 -5.27 -5.99 -2.06
N PHE A 87 -6.39 -6.46 -2.61
CA PHE A 87 -7.54 -5.65 -2.99
C PHE A 87 -8.76 -5.90 -2.10
N SER A 88 -8.68 -6.70 -1.04
CA SER A 88 -9.82 -6.95 -0.17
C SER A 88 -9.71 -6.11 1.11
N LEU A 89 -10.74 -5.30 1.38
CA LEU A 89 -10.87 -4.57 2.65
C LEU A 89 -11.17 -5.50 3.83
N GLN A 90 -11.95 -6.56 3.59
CA GLN A 90 -12.40 -7.51 4.61
C GLN A 90 -11.31 -8.54 4.94
N ASN A 91 -10.60 -9.01 3.90
CA ASN A 91 -9.51 -9.97 4.02
C ASN A 91 -8.22 -9.40 3.40
N PRO A 92 -7.64 -8.37 4.05
CA PRO A 92 -6.42 -7.74 3.56
C PRO A 92 -5.28 -8.75 3.51
N LEU A 93 -4.30 -8.50 2.65
CA LEU A 93 -3.13 -9.36 2.50
C LEU A 93 -2.34 -9.44 3.82
N LYS A 94 -2.16 -10.65 4.34
CA LYS A 94 -1.42 -10.93 5.57
C LYS A 94 -0.23 -11.84 5.28
N TYR A 95 0.86 -11.57 5.97
CA TYR A 95 2.05 -12.40 6.02
C TYR A 95 2.29 -12.79 7.48
N CYS A 96 2.31 -14.08 7.76
CA CYS A 96 2.75 -14.60 9.05
C CYS A 96 4.15 -15.19 8.87
N ILE A 97 5.14 -14.61 9.55
CA ILE A 97 6.53 -15.06 9.55
C ILE A 97 6.76 -15.84 10.85
N LYS A 98 7.04 -17.14 10.74
CA LYS A 98 7.43 -17.97 11.89
C LYS A 98 8.89 -17.69 12.27
N LYS A 99 9.15 -17.45 13.55
CA LYS A 99 10.51 -17.20 14.08
C LYS A 99 11.31 -18.48 14.20
#